data_AF-A0A7K2DA68-F1
#
_entry.id   AF-A0A7K2DA68-F1
#
_cell.length_a   1.000
_cell.length_b   1.000
_cell.length_c   1.000
_cell.angle_alpha   90.00
_cell.angle_beta   90.00
_cell.angle_gamma   90.00
#
_symmetry.space_group_name_H-M   'P 1'
#
loop_
_entity.id
_entity.type
_entity.pdbx_description
1 polymer ?
#
loop_
_entity_poly.entity_id
_entity_poly.type
_entity_poly.pdbx_seq_one_letter_code
_entity_poly.pdbx_strand_id
1 'polypeptide(L)'
;MRTTLTLDDDLAAALKEQARRADQPFKQVVNDTLRRGLSPALAEAESGYQVTPHDSGFRPGVDPLRLNQLNDSLEAADFASPPPQ
;
A
#
# COMPACT_ATOMS: atom_id res chain seq x y z
N MET A 1 29.25 16.81 -15.91
CA MET A 1 29.64 16.33 -17.26
C MET A 1 28.74 16.96 -18.31
N ARG A 2 29.22 17.18 -19.53
CA ARG A 2 28.39 17.59 -20.69
C ARG A 2 28.22 16.40 -21.61
N THR A 3 26.97 16.03 -21.86
CA THR A 3 26.57 14.89 -22.69
C THR A 3 25.51 15.35 -23.66
N THR A 4 25.50 14.79 -24.87
CA THR A 4 24.40 14.96 -25.83
C THR A 4 23.54 13.70 -25.78
N LEU A 5 22.24 13.86 -25.59
CA LEU A 5 21.25 12.79 -25.50
C LEU A 5 20.18 13.05 -26.55
N THR A 6 19.79 12.01 -27.27
CA THR A 6 18.59 12.04 -28.12
C THR A 6 17.38 11.65 -27.28
N LEU A 7 16.31 12.46 -27.34
CA LEU A 7 15.04 12.20 -26.66
C LEU A 7 13.96 12.02 -27.72
N ASP A 8 13.04 11.09 -27.48
CA ASP A 8 11.82 10.98 -28.28
C ASP A 8 10.98 12.26 -28.17
N ASP A 9 10.22 12.57 -29.22
CA ASP A 9 9.50 13.84 -29.33
C ASP A 9 8.46 14.04 -28.21
N ASP A 10 7.79 12.97 -27.81
CA ASP A 10 6.81 12.95 -26.72
C ASP A 10 7.47 13.20 -25.36
N LEU A 11 8.62 12.55 -25.10
CA LEU A 11 9.40 12.73 -23.88
C LEU A 11 9.96 14.15 -23.79
N ALA A 12 10.48 14.68 -24.90
CA ALA A 12 10.96 16.06 -24.98
C ALA A 12 9.82 17.07 -24.72
N ALA A 13 8.63 16.83 -25.25
CA ALA A 13 7.45 17.66 -25.02
C ALA A 13 7.00 17.62 -23.55
N ALA A 14 6.94 16.42 -22.96
CA ALA A 14 6.56 16.25 -21.55
C ALA A 14 7.53 16.97 -20.60
N LEU A 15 8.84 16.85 -20.84
CA LEU A 15 9.86 17.51 -20.03
C LEU A 15 9.82 19.04 -20.17
N LYS A 16 9.53 19.56 -21.37
CA LYS A 16 9.35 21.01 -21.59
C LYS A 16 8.13 21.55 -20.87
N GLU A 17 7.02 20.83 -20.92
CA GLU A 17 5.79 21.21 -20.22
C GLU A 17 6.01 21.18 -18.70
N GLN A 18 6.70 20.17 -18.18
CA GLN A 18 7.04 20.10 -16.76
C GLN A 18 7.95 21.26 -16.33
N ALA A 19 8.96 21.62 -17.14
CA ALA A 19 9.81 22.78 -16.89
C ALA A 19 9.02 24.08 -16.84
N ARG A 20 8.07 24.26 -17.75
CA ARG A 20 7.17 25.41 -17.79
C ARG A 20 6.27 25.48 -16.56
N ARG A 21 5.70 24.35 -16.12
CA ARG A 21 4.82 24.29 -14.93
C ARG A 21 5.57 24.55 -13.63
N ALA A 22 6.80 24.06 -13.53
CA ALA A 22 7.62 24.20 -12.33
C ALA A 22 8.41 25.51 -12.27
N ASP A 23 8.37 26.33 -13.34
CA ASP A 23 9.22 27.52 -13.52
C ASP A 23 10.72 27.20 -13.29
N GLN A 24 11.16 26.07 -13.85
CA GLN A 24 12.52 25.54 -13.66
C GLN A 24 13.27 25.41 -14.99
N PRO A 25 14.60 25.56 -15.00
CA PRO A 25 15.41 25.33 -16.19
C PRO A 25 15.25 23.90 -16.72
N PHE A 26 15.11 23.73 -18.03
CA PHE A 26 14.93 22.42 -18.68
C PHE A 26 15.98 21.38 -18.23
N LYS A 27 17.25 21.78 -18.14
CA LYS A 27 18.34 20.92 -17.65
C LYS A 27 18.11 20.41 -16.23
N GLN A 28 17.56 21.24 -15.35
CA GLN A 28 17.28 20.86 -13.96
C GLN A 28 16.19 19.80 -13.94
N VAL A 29 15.09 20.04 -14.66
CA VAL A 29 13.99 19.08 -14.77
C VAL A 29 14.45 17.75 -15.35
N VAL A 30 15.25 17.76 -16.43
CA VAL A 30 15.82 16.52 -17.01
C VAL A 30 16.64 15.76 -15.98
N ASN A 31 17.58 16.43 -15.30
CA ASN A 31 18.44 15.77 -14.33
C ASN A 31 17.65 15.23 -13.13
N ASP A 32 16.70 15.99 -12.61
CA ASP A 32 15.91 15.57 -11.45
C ASP A 32 14.97 14.41 -11.80
N THR A 33 14.40 14.41 -13.00
CA THR A 33 13.63 13.26 -13.51
C THR A 33 14.50 12.02 -13.65
N LEU A 34 15.70 12.14 -14.23
CA LEU A 34 16.64 11.01 -14.34
C LEU A 34 17.08 10.50 -12.96
N ARG A 35 17.40 11.40 -12.01
CA ARG A 35 17.76 11.00 -10.64
C ARG A 35 16.62 10.27 -9.93
N ARG A 36 15.37 10.74 -10.08
CA ARG A 36 14.20 10.05 -9.53
C ARG A 36 14.02 8.67 -10.15
N GLY A 37 14.18 8.54 -11.46
CA GLY A 37 14.05 7.26 -12.17
C GLY A 37 15.18 6.26 -11.86
N LEU A 38 16.37 6.76 -11.53
CA LEU A 38 17.51 5.93 -11.13
C LEU A 38 17.56 5.66 -9.62
N SER A 39 16.65 6.25 -8.83
CA SER A 39 16.61 6.05 -7.38
C SER A 39 16.07 4.67 -7.05
N PRO A 40 16.80 3.82 -6.28
CA PRO A 40 16.37 2.48 -5.93
C PRO A 40 15.07 2.46 -5.10
N ALA A 41 14.76 3.54 -4.39
CA ALA A 41 13.50 3.67 -3.64
C ALA A 41 12.24 3.60 -4.52
N LEU A 42 12.34 3.92 -5.82
CA LEU A 42 11.22 3.75 -6.74
C LEU A 42 11.00 2.27 -7.12
N ALA A 43 12.07 1.45 -7.08
CA ALA A 43 11.99 0.01 -7.31
C ALA A 43 11.43 -0.76 -6.09
N GLU A 44 11.52 -0.17 -4.90
CA GLU A 44 10.95 -0.74 -3.66
C GLU A 44 9.48 -0.35 -3.40
N ALA A 45 8.87 0.44 -4.30
CA ALA A 45 7.47 0.88 -4.18
C ALA A 45 6.43 -0.24 -4.42
N GLU A 46 6.85 -1.50 -4.35
CA GLU A 46 6.01 -2.68 -4.16
C GLU A 46 6.37 -3.40 -2.85
N SER A 47 6.55 -2.67 -1.74
CA SER A 47 6.42 -3.34 -0.44
C SER A 47 4.95 -3.78 -0.32
N GLY A 48 4.67 -5.05 -0.65
CA GLY A 48 3.34 -5.63 -0.57
C GLY A 48 2.68 -5.31 0.76
N TYR A 49 1.36 -5.16 0.76
CA TYR A 49 0.61 -4.79 1.95
C TYR A 49 0.96 -5.72 3.13
N GLN A 50 1.60 -5.17 4.17
CA GLN A 50 1.93 -5.89 5.39
C GLN A 50 0.91 -5.55 6.48
N VAL A 51 0.14 -6.55 6.92
CA VAL A 51 -0.71 -6.44 8.10
C VAL A 51 0.15 -6.61 9.34
N THR A 52 0.11 -5.64 10.25
CA THR A 52 0.63 -5.83 11.62
C THR A 52 -0.53 -6.35 12.49
N PRO A 53 -0.58 -7.64 12.83
CA PRO A 53 -1.61 -8.16 13.71
C PRO A 53 -1.45 -7.60 15.13
N HIS A 54 -2.57 -7.41 15.83
CA HIS A 54 -2.57 -7.13 17.26
C HIS A 54 -3.02 -8.38 18.01
N ASP A 55 -2.46 -8.61 19.20
CA ASP A 55 -2.90 -9.69 20.07
C ASP A 55 -4.26 -9.32 20.68
N SER A 56 -5.32 -9.98 20.20
CA SER A 56 -6.70 -9.63 20.53
C SER A 56 -7.29 -10.49 21.66
N GLY A 57 -6.59 -11.53 22.14
CA GLY A 57 -7.07 -12.44 23.18
C GLY A 57 -8.32 -13.27 22.82
N PHE A 58 -8.94 -13.03 21.66
CA PHE A 58 -10.12 -13.75 21.21
C PHE A 58 -9.75 -15.15 20.69
N ARG A 59 -10.64 -16.11 20.94
CA ARG A 59 -10.50 -17.45 20.38
C ARG A 59 -10.79 -17.43 18.88
N PRO A 60 -10.13 -18.28 18.08
CA PRO A 60 -10.46 -18.43 16.66
C PRO A 60 -11.95 -18.71 16.45
N GLY A 61 -12.55 -18.05 15.46
CA GLY A 61 -13.97 -18.17 15.16
C GLY A 61 -14.90 -17.29 16.01
N VAL A 62 -14.38 -16.57 17.00
CA VAL A 62 -15.13 -15.56 17.76
C VAL A 62 -14.99 -14.20 17.09
N ASP A 63 -16.09 -13.69 16.54
CA ASP A 63 -16.16 -12.32 16.02
C ASP A 63 -16.51 -11.34 17.16
N PRO A 64 -15.59 -10.40 17.53
CA PRO A 64 -15.84 -9.45 18.59
C PRO A 64 -16.98 -8.45 18.30
N LEU A 65 -17.39 -8.32 17.03
CA LEU A 65 -18.52 -7.46 16.63
C LEU A 65 -19.85 -8.22 16.64
N ARG A 66 -19.86 -9.52 16.94
CA ARG A 66 -21.06 -10.38 16.91
C ARG A 66 -21.18 -11.27 18.16
N LEU A 67 -20.86 -10.73 19.33
CA LEU A 67 -20.90 -11.49 20.59
C LEU A 67 -22.29 -12.03 20.96
N ASN A 68 -23.37 -11.41 20.46
CA ASN A 68 -24.72 -11.94 20.65
C ASN A 68 -24.91 -13.31 19.98
N GLN A 69 -24.35 -13.51 18.78
CA GLN A 69 -24.43 -14.79 18.07
C GLN A 69 -23.64 -15.88 18.81
N LEU A 70 -22.51 -15.50 19.42
CA LEU A 70 -21.76 -16.41 20.28
C LEU A 70 -22.62 -16.83 21.49
N ASN A 71 -23.30 -15.90 22.14
CA ASN A 71 -24.21 -16.21 23.25
C ASN A 71 -25.29 -17.21 22.83
N ASP A 72 -25.98 -16.95 21.72
CA ASP A 72 -27.02 -17.84 21.20
C ASP A 72 -26.48 -19.26 20.94
N SER A 73 -25.26 -19.36 20.40
CA SER A 73 -24.63 -20.66 20.13
C SER A 73 -24.27 -21.44 21.41
N LEU A 74 -23.87 -20.73 22.47
CA LEU A 74 -23.56 -21.34 23.77
C LEU A 74 -24.84 -21.83 24.46
N GLU A 75 -25.92 -21.06 24.41
CA GLU A 75 -27.23 -21.47 24.94
C GLU A 75 -27.76 -22.72 24.23
N ALA A 76 -27.66 -22.76 22.89
CA ALA A 76 -28.05 -23.93 22.12
C ALA A 76 -27.21 -25.17 22.47
N ALA A 77 -25.90 -25.00 22.69
CA ALA A 77 -25.01 -26.09 23.08
C ALA A 77 -25.32 -26.62 24.48
N ASP A 78 -25.63 -25.74 25.44
CA ASP A 78 -25.99 -26.12 26.81
C ASP A 78 -27.32 -26.91 26.84
N PHE A 79 -28.32 -26.45 26.08
CA PHE A 79 -29.59 -27.16 25.94
C PHE A 79 -29.44 -28.56 25.31
N ALA A 80 -28.52 -28.71 24.36
CA ALA A 80 -28.23 -29.98 23.71
C ALA A 80 -27.37 -30.94 24.57
N SER A 81 -26.82 -30.46 25.69
CA SER A 81 -25.97 -31.25 26.57
C SER A 81 -26.82 -32.22 27.41
N PRO A 82 -26.42 -33.50 27.53
CA PRO A 82 -27.14 -34.45 28.38
C PRO A 82 -27.07 -34.02 29.85
N PRO A 83 -28.13 -34.28 30.66
CA PRO A 83 -28.14 -33.89 32.06
C PRO A 83 -26.97 -34.53 32.82
N PRO A 84 -26.34 -33.81 33.76
CA PRO A 84 -25.29 -34.39 34.59
C PRO A 84 -25.83 -35.57 35.39
N GLN A 85 -25.05 -36.67 35.47
CA GLN A 85 -25.36 -37.86 36.28
C GLN A 85 -25.16 -37.61 37.77
#